data_AF-A0A957EBS0-F1
#
_entry.id   AF-A0A957EBS0-F1
#
_cell.length_a   1.000
_cell.length_b   1.000
_cell.length_c   1.000
_cell.angle_alpha   90.00
_cell.angle_beta   90.00
_cell.angle_gamma   90.00
#
_symmetry.space_group_name_H-M   'P 1'
#
loop_
_entity.id
_entity.type
_entity.pdbx_description
1 polymer ?
#
loop_
_entity_poly.entity_id
_entity_poly.type
_entity_poly.pdbx_seq_one_letter_code
_entity_poly.pdbx_strand_id
1 'polypeptide(L)'
;MSIIWIILGWIFALIFSLLTVSMLLLHNWLHALSLFLLVLLCLPPVNSLLRNRFDFTIHPLLRGVLIVVLLFVFVRLLTGEKVTSIYASPDVKAQFLAIYDEKMAEWPVPYEDIFLDTEY
;
A
#
# COMPACT_ATOMS: atom_id res chain seq x y z
N MET A 1 13.42 -22.36 -19.30
CA MET A 1 13.03 -21.95 -17.92
C MET A 1 12.45 -23.16 -17.23
N SER A 2 12.92 -23.51 -16.02
CA SER A 2 12.25 -24.57 -15.24
C SER A 2 10.83 -24.14 -14.90
N ILE A 3 9.88 -25.06 -14.99
CA ILE A 3 8.46 -24.87 -14.68
C ILE A 3 8.28 -24.22 -13.30
N ILE A 4 9.15 -24.54 -12.36
CA ILE A 4 9.18 -24.00 -10.99
C ILE A 4 9.23 -22.47 -10.99
N TRP A 5 10.08 -21.86 -11.83
CA TRP A 5 10.21 -20.40 -11.89
C TRP A 5 8.98 -19.71 -12.45
N ILE A 6 8.28 -20.37 -13.37
CA ILE A 6 7.04 -19.85 -13.95
C ILE A 6 5.94 -19.85 -12.88
N ILE A 7 5.78 -20.96 -12.17
CA ILE A 7 4.80 -21.10 -11.08
C ILE A 7 5.07 -20.04 -10.00
N LEU A 8 6.32 -19.90 -9.58
CA LEU A 8 6.73 -18.95 -8.55
C LEU A 8 6.44 -17.50 -9.00
N GLY A 9 6.72 -17.14 -10.25
CA GLY A 9 6.37 -15.84 -10.82
C GLY A 9 4.87 -15.53 -10.79
N TRP A 10 4.02 -16.52 -11.07
CA TRP A 10 2.57 -16.39 -10.97
C TRP A 10 2.09 -16.19 -9.54
N ILE A 11 2.63 -16.96 -8.59
CA ILE A 11 2.29 -16.82 -7.16
C ILE A 11 2.62 -15.41 -6.67
N PHE A 12 3.83 -14.91 -6.95
CA PHE A 12 4.22 -13.55 -6.56
C PHE A 12 3.36 -12.49 -7.25
N ALA A 13 3.09 -12.64 -8.55
CA ALA A 13 2.22 -11.71 -9.28
C ALA A 13 0.81 -11.64 -8.67
N LEU A 14 0.25 -12.79 -8.27
CA LEU A 14 -1.07 -12.85 -7.62
C LEU A 14 -1.07 -12.12 -6.28
N ILE A 15 -0.07 -12.37 -5.42
CA ILE A 15 0.05 -11.73 -4.11
C ILE A 15 0.19 -10.21 -4.26
N PHE A 16 1.11 -9.75 -5.12
CA PHE A 16 1.31 -8.31 -5.34
C PHE A 16 0.12 -7.65 -6.03
N SER A 17 -0.61 -8.37 -6.88
CA SER A 17 -1.85 -7.86 -7.49
C SER A 17 -2.93 -7.64 -6.45
N LEU A 18 -3.09 -8.56 -5.50
CA LEU A 18 -4.05 -8.41 -4.40
C LEU A 18 -3.69 -7.20 -3.52
N LEU A 19 -2.41 -7.06 -3.19
CA LEU A 19 -1.90 -5.89 -2.45
C LEU A 19 -2.11 -4.58 -3.22
N THR A 20 -1.92 -4.59 -4.54
CA THR A 20 -2.17 -3.42 -5.40
C THR A 20 -3.63 -2.99 -5.32
N VAL A 21 -4.57 -3.94 -5.43
CA VAL A 21 -6.01 -3.67 -5.30
C VAL A 21 -6.33 -3.11 -3.91
N SER A 22 -5.74 -3.68 -2.85
CA SER A 22 -5.91 -3.17 -1.49
C SER A 22 -5.41 -1.72 -1.35
N MET A 23 -4.25 -1.38 -1.92
CA MET A 23 -3.72 -0.01 -1.86
C MET A 23 -4.56 0.98 -2.68
N LEU A 24 -5.14 0.54 -3.81
CA LEU A 24 -6.09 1.35 -4.57
C LEU A 24 -7.36 1.65 -3.78
N LEU A 25 -7.88 0.66 -3.04
CA LEU A 25 -9.05 0.84 -2.17
C LEU A 25 -8.78 1.82 -1.02
N LEU A 26 -7.54 1.85 -0.52
CA LEU A 26 -7.09 2.83 0.47
C LEU A 26 -6.73 4.20 -0.12
N HIS A 27 -6.94 4.40 -1.43
CA HIS A 27 -6.58 5.63 -2.15
C HIS A 27 -5.07 5.97 -2.12
N ASN A 28 -4.22 4.99 -1.80
CA ASN A 28 -2.77 5.10 -1.76
C ASN A 28 -2.19 4.86 -3.16
N TRP A 29 -2.42 5.80 -4.06
CA TRP A 29 -2.07 5.69 -5.49
C TRP A 29 -0.59 5.43 -5.74
N LEU A 30 0.29 6.02 -4.93
CA LEU A 30 1.74 5.91 -5.13
C LEU A 30 2.27 4.53 -4.74
N HIS A 31 1.79 3.96 -3.62
CA HIS A 31 2.04 2.57 -3.24
C HIS A 31 1.46 1.61 -4.25
N ALA A 32 0.22 1.82 -4.69
CA ALA A 32 -0.43 1.01 -5.72
C ALA A 32 0.37 1.01 -7.03
N LEU A 33 0.85 2.17 -7.48
CA LEU A 33 1.69 2.27 -8.68
C LEU A 33 2.98 1.47 -8.54
N SER A 34 3.67 1.56 -7.39
CA SER A 34 4.90 0.81 -7.15
C SER A 34 4.68 -0.71 -7.18
N LEU A 35 3.60 -1.20 -6.57
CA LEU A 35 3.22 -2.61 -6.57
C LEU A 35 2.77 -3.08 -7.95
N PHE A 36 2.04 -2.23 -8.69
CA PHE A 36 1.63 -2.53 -10.06
C PHE A 36 2.83 -2.73 -10.99
N LEU A 37 3.85 -1.87 -10.88
CA LEU A 37 5.10 -2.05 -11.61
C LEU A 37 5.81 -3.36 -11.22
N LEU A 38 5.79 -3.74 -9.94
CA LEU A 38 6.28 -5.05 -9.48
C LEU A 38 5.49 -6.21 -10.09
N VAL A 39 4.16 -6.13 -10.15
CA VAL A 39 3.30 -7.15 -10.76
C VAL A 39 3.65 -7.32 -12.23
N LEU A 40 3.73 -6.22 -12.98
CA LEU A 40 4.14 -6.23 -14.39
C LEU A 40 5.52 -6.87 -14.56
N LEU A 41 6.46 -6.51 -13.68
CA LEU A 41 7.81 -7.05 -13.73
C LEU A 41 7.88 -8.52 -13.33
N CYS A 42 6.98 -9.04 -12.48
CA CYS A 42 6.93 -10.44 -12.06
C CYS A 42 6.18 -11.34 -13.06
N LEU A 43 5.25 -10.80 -13.83
CA LEU A 43 4.44 -11.55 -14.79
C LEU A 43 5.31 -12.15 -15.92
N PRO A 44 5.35 -13.49 -16.08
CA PRO A 44 6.06 -14.11 -17.21
C PRO A 44 5.62 -13.62 -18.60
N PRO A 45 4.31 -13.37 -18.90
CA PRO A 45 3.91 -12.93 -20.25
C PRO A 45 4.31 -11.49 -20.59
N VAL A 46 4.65 -10.66 -19.60
CA VAL A 46 5.05 -9.27 -19.85
C VAL A 46 6.38 -9.22 -20.60
N ASN A 47 7.31 -10.13 -20.30
CA ASN A 47 8.57 -10.21 -21.03
C ASN A 47 8.37 -10.61 -22.50
N SER A 48 7.44 -11.53 -22.78
CA SER A 48 7.13 -11.90 -24.16
C SER A 48 6.42 -10.77 -24.91
N LEU A 49 5.54 -10.03 -24.24
CA LEU A 49 4.87 -8.86 -24.81
C LEU A 49 5.86 -7.73 -25.12
N LEU A 50 6.77 -7.41 -24.19
CA LEU A 50 7.79 -6.38 -24.41
C LEU A 50 8.73 -6.75 -25.56
N ARG A 51 9.17 -8.01 -25.60
CA ARG A 51 10.04 -8.49 -26.67
C ARG A 51 9.37 -8.37 -28.04
N ASN A 52 8.09 -8.75 -28.13
CA ASN A 52 7.36 -8.70 -29.40
C ASN A 52 7.04 -7.27 -29.87
N ARG A 53 6.92 -6.30 -28.95
CA ARG A 53 6.57 -4.91 -29.28
C ARG A 53 7.78 -4.01 -29.49
N PHE A 54 8.86 -4.22 -28.73
CA PHE A 54 9.98 -3.28 -28.65
C PHE A 54 11.35 -3.90 -28.93
N ASP A 55 11.43 -5.20 -29.23
CA ASP A 55 12.67 -5.98 -29.37
C ASP A 55 13.62 -5.90 -28.15
N PHE A 56 13.17 -5.32 -27.04
CA PHE A 56 13.93 -5.26 -25.81
C PHE A 56 13.82 -6.58 -25.05
N THR A 57 14.99 -7.15 -24.73
CA THR A 57 15.11 -8.26 -23.80
C THR A 57 15.65 -7.73 -22.48
N ILE A 58 14.81 -7.74 -21.44
CA ILE A 58 15.26 -7.36 -20.10
C ILE A 58 16.19 -8.46 -19.58
N HIS A 59 17.45 -8.10 -19.30
CA HIS A 59 18.40 -9.03 -18.72
C HIS A 59 17.88 -9.54 -17.36
N PRO A 60 17.94 -10.85 -17.06
CA PRO A 60 17.38 -11.41 -15.82
C PRO A 60 17.97 -10.76 -14.56
N LEU A 61 19.24 -10.36 -14.63
CA LEU A 61 19.94 -9.66 -13.54
C LEU A 61 19.36 -8.25 -13.30
N LEU A 62 19.11 -7.50 -14.38
CA LEU A 62 18.48 -6.17 -14.31
C LEU A 62 17.05 -6.27 -13.73
N ARG A 63 16.31 -7.31 -14.10
CA ARG A 63 14.98 -7.60 -13.55
C ARG A 63 15.05 -7.81 -12.03
N GLY A 64 15.99 -8.61 -11.55
CA GLY A 64 16.20 -8.83 -10.11
C GLY A 64 16.51 -7.52 -9.37
N VAL A 65 17.42 -6.70 -9.92
CA VAL A 65 17.76 -5.39 -9.35
C VAL A 65 16.53 -4.48 -9.28
N LEU A 66 15.76 -4.39 -10.37
CA LEU A 66 14.53 -3.60 -10.41
C LEU A 66 13.49 -4.05 -9.37
N ILE A 67 13.31 -5.36 -9.18
CA ILE A 67 12.42 -5.90 -8.15
C ILE A 67 12.87 -5.43 -6.76
N VAL A 68 14.16 -5.56 -6.44
CA VAL A 68 14.71 -5.16 -5.13
C VAL A 68 14.54 -3.66 -4.90
N VAL A 69 14.83 -2.83 -5.91
CA VAL A 69 14.67 -1.37 -5.83
C VAL A 69 13.20 -1.00 -5.62
N LEU A 70 12.28 -1.58 -6.38
CA LEU A 70 10.85 -1.30 -6.22
C LEU A 70 10.32 -1.73 -4.85
N LEU A 71 10.75 -2.89 -4.34
CA LEU A 71 10.41 -3.32 -2.98
C LEU A 71 10.95 -2.35 -1.93
N PHE A 72 12.18 -1.87 -2.10
CA PHE A 72 12.75 -0.87 -1.19
C PHE A 72 11.94 0.43 -1.21
N VAL A 73 11.56 0.92 -2.40
CA VAL A 73 10.70 2.10 -2.54
C VAL A 73 9.36 1.87 -1.85
N PHE A 74 8.71 0.73 -2.07
CA PHE A 74 7.44 0.40 -1.43
C PHE A 74 7.54 0.38 0.11
N VAL A 75 8.58 -0.25 0.67
CA VAL A 75 8.81 -0.27 2.12
C VAL A 75 9.07 1.15 2.65
N ARG A 76 9.86 1.95 1.94
CA ARG A 76 10.10 3.35 2.32
C ARG A 76 8.81 4.17 2.36
N LEU A 77 7.94 4.00 1.35
CA LEU A 77 6.65 4.67 1.29
C LEU A 77 5.73 4.23 2.44
N LEU A 78 5.70 2.95 2.77
CA LEU A 78 4.95 2.45 3.94
C LEU A 78 5.47 3.05 5.26
N THR A 79 6.78 3.16 5.44
CA THR A 79 7.35 3.73 6.68
C THR A 79 7.26 5.26 6.77
N GLY A 80 6.96 5.94 5.67
CA GLY A 80 6.87 7.41 5.60
C GLY A 80 5.50 7.97 5.97
N GLU A 81 4.44 7.15 5.89
CA GLU A 81 3.11 7.56 6.32
C GLU A 81 3.04 7.53 7.85
N LYS A 82 3.14 8.70 8.48
CA LYS A 82 2.70 8.85 9.86
C LYS A 82 1.20 8.56 9.87
N VAL A 83 0.74 7.70 10.77
CA VAL A 83 -0.69 7.49 11.01
C VAL A 83 -1.25 8.79 11.59
N THR A 84 -1.64 9.73 10.74
CA THR A 84 -2.02 11.08 11.17
C THR A 84 -3.41 11.13 11.80
N SER A 85 -4.21 10.07 11.67
CA SER A 85 -5.57 10.00 12.19
C SER A 85 -6.13 8.58 12.04
N ILE A 86 -6.80 8.07 13.07
CA ILE A 86 -7.62 6.84 12.98
C ILE A 86 -8.91 7.03 12.17
N TYR A 87 -9.27 8.28 11.87
CA TYR A 87 -10.48 8.64 11.13
C TYR A 87 -10.23 8.68 9.62
N ALA A 88 -11.18 8.16 8.86
CA ALA A 88 -11.13 8.08 7.40
C ALA A 88 -11.13 9.45 6.70
N SER A 89 -11.72 10.48 7.31
CA SER A 89 -11.67 11.85 6.82
C SER A 89 -11.78 12.85 7.98
N PRO A 90 -11.38 14.13 7.77
CA PRO A 90 -11.60 15.20 8.74
C PRO A 90 -13.07 15.38 9.11
N ASP A 91 -13.98 15.19 8.15
CA ASP A 91 -15.42 15.30 8.37
C ASP A 91 -15.94 14.19 9.30
N VAL A 92 -15.47 12.94 9.10
CA VAL A 92 -15.81 11.81 9.97
C VAL A 92 -15.27 12.04 11.38
N LYS A 93 -14.05 12.57 11.50
CA LYS A 93 -13.48 12.97 12.80
C LYS A 93 -14.37 14.00 13.49
N ALA A 94 -14.79 15.04 12.76
CA ALA A 94 -15.63 16.10 13.31
C ALA A 94 -17.00 15.57 13.77
N GLN A 95 -17.65 14.72 12.96
CA GLN A 95 -18.91 14.07 13.34
C GLN A 95 -18.75 13.20 14.58
N PHE A 96 -17.67 12.44 14.67
CA PHE A 96 -17.41 11.58 15.82
C PHE A 96 -17.19 12.39 17.10
N LEU A 97 -16.40 13.48 17.03
CA LEU A 97 -16.19 14.37 18.16
C LEU A 97 -17.47 15.08 18.58
N ALA A 98 -18.33 15.50 17.64
CA ALA A 98 -19.62 16.09 17.97
C ALA A 98 -20.54 15.11 18.73
N ILE A 99 -20.58 13.84 18.32
CA ILE A 99 -21.34 12.79 19.02
C ILE A 99 -20.74 12.56 20.41
N TYR A 100 -19.41 12.54 20.53
CA TYR A 100 -18.73 12.40 21.81
C TYR A 100 -19.12 13.53 22.77
N ASP A 101 -19.06 14.78 22.33
CA ASP A 101 -19.42 15.95 23.13
C ASP A 101 -20.90 15.92 23.55
N GLU A 102 -21.80 15.54 22.63
CA GLU A 102 -23.24 15.38 22.93
C GLU A 102 -23.46 14.33 24.04
N LYS A 103 -22.72 13.21 23.99
CA LYS A 103 -22.84 12.15 25.00
C LYS A 103 -22.16 12.47 26.32
N MET A 104 -21.11 13.26 26.30
CA MET A 104 -20.49 13.76 27.52
C MET A 104 -21.36 14.82 28.22
N ALA A 105 -22.20 15.56 27.49
CA ALA A 105 -23.17 16.49 28.09
C ALA A 105 -24.28 15.78 28.88
N GLU A 106 -24.60 14.54 28.53
CA GLU A 106 -25.58 13.70 29.24
C GLU A 106 -24.99 13.01 30.49
N TRP A 107 -23.70 13.22 30.79
CA TRP A 107 -23.02 12.50 31.87
C TRP A 107 -23.57 12.90 33.26
N PRO A 108 -24.00 11.94 34.09
CA PRO A 108 -24.78 12.22 35.30
C PRO A 108 -23.95 12.75 36.48
N VAL A 109 -22.62 12.75 36.36
CA VAL A 109 -21.69 13.19 37.40
C VAL A 109 -20.73 14.25 36.84
N PRO A 110 -20.22 15.17 37.66
CA PRO A 110 -19.19 16.11 37.22
C PRO A 110 -17.95 15.38 36.69
N TYR A 111 -17.37 15.90 35.62
CA TYR A 111 -16.11 15.41 35.04
C TYR A 111 -15.24 16.58 34.59
N GLU A 112 -13.96 16.29 34.35
CA GLU A 112 -12.97 17.22 33.81
C GLU A 112 -12.22 16.53 32.68
N ASP A 113 -12.04 17.24 31.56
CA ASP A 113 -11.26 16.75 30.43
C ASP A 113 -9.77 16.99 30.69
N ILE A 114 -8.99 15.90 30.70
CA ILE A 114 -7.54 15.95 30.88
C ILE A 114 -6.88 15.49 29.58
N PHE A 115 -6.16 16.40 28.93
CA PHE A 115 -5.32 16.08 27.79
C PHE A 115 -3.91 15.77 28.27
N LEU A 116 -3.43 14.56 27.96
CA LEU A 116 -2.07 14.14 28.26
C LEU A 116 -1.24 14.28 26.99
N ASP A 117 -0.23 15.13 27.04
CA ASP A 117 0.79 15.18 26.00
C ASP A 117 1.59 13.87 26.03
N THR A 118 1.59 13.16 24.91
CA THR A 118 2.36 11.93 24.74
C THR A 118 3.34 12.07 23.58
N GLU A 119 4.49 11.42 23.66
CA GLU A 119 5.54 11.47 22.63
C GLU A 119 5.26 10.54 21.41
N TYR A 120 4.06 9.97 21.31
CA TYR A 120 3.70 8.98 20.27
C TYR A 120 3.33 9.61 18.93
#